data_AF-A0A525CZS1-F1
#
_entry.id   AF-A0A525CZS1-F1
#
_cell.length_a   1.000
_cell.length_b   1.000
_cell.length_c   1.000
_cell.angle_alpha   90.00
_cell.angle_beta   90.00
_cell.angle_gamma   90.00
#
_symmetry.space_group_name_H-M   'P 1'
#
loop_
_entity.id
_entity.type
_entity.pdbx_description
1 polymer ?
#
loop_
_entity_poly.entity_id
_entity_poly.type
_entity_poly.pdbx_seq_one_letter_code
_entity_poly.pdbx_strand_id
1 'polypeptide(L)'
;MEKITYLIEGMLEKQLSLYESLELIILNDREYITKMDTGALWHSTDQKKQLALEIEQCSAGLVKFIKKKSSLPRNNKEKLSLLNHIEGVDIPGKDKAHLRQMIHTIDQVKQNLEQRSTENQRYLREYLAVIDDIFSSFRPKKQGPYTYSGQVLDGDENRKLIQAEV
;
A
#
# COMPACT_ATOMS: atom_id res chain seq x y z
N MET A 1 -12.98 -14.94 28.17
CA MET A 1 -12.54 -14.96 26.76
C MET A 1 -12.78 -13.63 26.04
N GLU A 2 -13.74 -12.83 26.49
CA GLU A 2 -14.03 -11.47 25.97
C GLU A 2 -12.80 -10.55 25.84
N LYS A 3 -11.84 -10.63 26.76
CA LYS A 3 -10.60 -9.84 26.68
C LYS A 3 -9.73 -10.15 25.45
N ILE A 4 -9.78 -11.37 24.92
CA ILE A 4 -8.99 -11.75 23.74
C ILE A 4 -9.66 -11.19 22.49
N THR A 5 -10.98 -11.39 22.35
CA THR A 5 -11.77 -10.84 21.25
C THR A 5 -11.57 -9.32 21.14
N TYR A 6 -11.76 -8.58 22.24
CA TYR A 6 -11.59 -7.12 22.28
C TYR A 6 -10.20 -6.65 21.83
N LEU A 7 -9.13 -7.38 22.19
CA LEU A 7 -7.78 -7.04 21.76
C LEU A 7 -7.56 -7.27 20.26
N ILE A 8 -8.14 -8.35 19.71
CA ILE A 8 -8.06 -8.62 18.27
C ILE A 8 -8.88 -7.57 17.50
N GLU A 9 -10.08 -7.25 17.98
CA GLU A 9 -10.93 -6.19 17.42
C GLU A 9 -10.18 -4.86 17.37
N GLY A 10 -9.62 -4.38 18.50
CA GLY A 10 -8.90 -3.11 18.51
C GLY A 10 -7.69 -3.07 17.57
N MET A 11 -7.02 -4.20 17.36
CA MET A 11 -5.93 -4.29 16.37
C MET A 11 -6.44 -4.27 14.93
N LEU A 12 -7.58 -4.91 14.65
CA LEU A 12 -8.24 -4.87 13.34
C LEU A 12 -8.81 -3.48 13.04
N GLU A 13 -9.42 -2.81 14.02
CA GLU A 13 -9.90 -1.43 13.89
C GLU A 13 -8.75 -0.46 13.59
N LYS A 14 -7.63 -0.58 14.31
CA LYS A 14 -6.42 0.20 14.02
C LYS A 14 -5.91 -0.08 12.61
N GLN A 15 -5.92 -1.34 12.18
CA GLN A 15 -5.49 -1.69 10.84
C GLN A 15 -6.43 -1.08 9.77
N LEU A 16 -7.74 -1.12 10.00
CA LEU A 16 -8.73 -0.55 9.10
C LEU A 16 -8.54 0.97 8.97
N SER A 17 -8.38 1.69 10.08
CA SER A 17 -8.20 3.15 10.04
C SER A 17 -6.93 3.59 9.32
N LEU A 18 -5.86 2.79 9.40
CA LEU A 18 -4.64 3.02 8.62
C LEU A 18 -4.88 2.85 7.12
N TYR A 19 -5.65 1.84 6.71
CA TYR A 19 -6.01 1.64 5.30
C TYR A 19 -6.95 2.73 4.78
N GLU A 20 -7.92 3.18 5.57
CA GLU A 20 -8.80 4.31 5.24
C GLU A 20 -7.99 5.61 5.08
N SER A 21 -7.01 5.85 5.96
CA SER A 21 -6.09 6.98 5.84
C SER A 21 -5.26 6.91 4.56
N LEU A 22 -4.79 5.71 4.20
CA LEU A 22 -4.08 5.48 2.95
C LEU A 22 -4.98 5.73 1.73
N GLU A 23 -6.26 5.35 1.81
CA GLU A 23 -7.23 5.58 0.72
C GLU A 23 -7.41 7.07 0.44
N LEU A 24 -7.54 7.89 1.49
CA LEU A 24 -7.66 9.34 1.35
C LEU A 24 -6.45 9.95 0.64
N ILE A 25 -5.24 9.48 0.95
CA ILE A 25 -4.02 9.98 0.30
C ILE A 25 -3.99 9.57 -1.18
N ILE A 26 -4.31 8.31 -1.49
CA ILE A 26 -4.36 7.83 -2.88
C ILE A 26 -5.45 8.54 -3.70
N LEU A 27 -6.57 8.90 -3.09
CA LEU A 27 -7.60 9.72 -3.74
C LEU A 27 -7.07 11.10 -4.12
N ASN A 28 -6.31 11.74 -3.23
CA ASN A 28 -5.73 13.06 -3.46
C ASN A 28 -4.61 13.04 -4.52
N ASP A 29 -3.86 11.94 -4.64
CA ASP A 29 -2.79 11.80 -5.63
C ASP A 29 -3.24 12.09 -7.05
N ARG A 30 -4.47 11.71 -7.41
CA ARG A 30 -5.01 11.97 -8.76
C ARG A 30 -5.09 13.47 -9.05
N GLU A 31 -5.52 14.26 -8.07
CA GLU A 31 -5.60 15.71 -8.20
C GLU A 31 -4.20 16.33 -8.31
N TYR A 32 -3.25 15.85 -7.51
CA TYR A 32 -1.86 16.31 -7.57
C TYR A 32 -1.19 15.97 -8.91
N ILE A 33 -1.43 14.78 -9.46
CA ILE A 33 -0.96 14.39 -10.80
C ILE A 33 -1.54 15.32 -11.87
N THR A 34 -2.84 15.56 -11.82
CA THR A 34 -3.55 16.41 -12.80
C THR A 34 -3.03 17.86 -12.77
N LYS A 35 -2.71 18.38 -11.58
CA LYS A 35 -2.14 19.72 -11.40
C LYS A 35 -0.62 19.78 -11.62
N MET A 36 0.03 18.63 -11.86
CA MET A 36 1.49 18.49 -11.87
C MET A 36 2.16 19.06 -10.61
N ASP A 37 1.49 18.95 -9.45
CA ASP A 37 1.99 19.43 -8.17
C ASP A 37 3.03 18.44 -7.60
N THR A 38 4.27 18.62 -8.03
CA THR A 38 5.37 17.74 -7.62
C THR A 38 5.66 17.82 -6.12
N GLY A 39 5.44 18.97 -5.48
CA GLY A 39 5.62 19.15 -4.04
C GLY A 39 4.61 18.32 -3.24
N ALA A 40 3.32 18.41 -3.60
CA ALA A 40 2.28 17.62 -2.98
C ALA A 40 2.47 16.11 -3.22
N LEU A 41 2.94 15.71 -4.40
CA LEU A 41 3.25 14.31 -4.72
C LEU A 41 4.41 13.75 -3.88
N TRP A 42 5.45 14.55 -3.63
CA TRP A 42 6.53 14.17 -2.73
C TRP A 42 6.05 14.00 -1.29
N HIS A 43 5.26 14.95 -0.80
CA HIS A 43 4.70 14.88 0.55
C HIS A 43 3.78 13.66 0.73
N SER A 44 2.85 13.46 -0.20
CA SER A 44 1.98 12.27 -0.24
C SER A 44 2.79 10.97 -0.27
N THR A 45 3.88 10.92 -1.04
CA THR A 45 4.74 9.74 -1.11
C THR A 45 5.38 9.41 0.23
N ASP A 46 5.82 10.41 1.00
CA ASP A 46 6.36 10.18 2.34
C ASP A 46 5.28 9.66 3.30
N GLN A 47 4.09 10.27 3.30
CA GLN A 47 2.97 9.83 4.12
C GLN A 47 2.55 8.37 3.79
N LYS A 48 2.51 8.00 2.51
CA LYS A 48 2.23 6.61 2.09
C LYS A 48 3.28 5.63 2.62
N LYS A 49 4.57 6.01 2.64
CA LYS A 49 5.64 5.16 3.19
C LYS A 49 5.48 4.98 4.70
N GLN A 50 5.19 6.05 5.42
CA GLN A 50 4.95 5.99 6.87
C GLN A 50 3.77 5.08 7.19
N LEU A 51 2.62 5.27 6.51
CA LEU A 51 1.46 4.40 6.69
C LEU A 51 1.74 2.94 6.31
N ALA A 52 2.49 2.69 5.24
CA ALA A 52 2.86 1.32 4.86
C ALA A 52 3.67 0.63 5.97
N LEU A 53 4.62 1.33 6.60
CA LEU A 53 5.39 0.81 7.73
C LEU A 53 4.48 0.54 8.94
N GLU A 54 3.56 1.45 9.26
CA GLU A 54 2.61 1.25 10.37
C GLU A 54 1.67 0.07 10.13
N ILE A 55 1.17 -0.09 8.90
CA ILE A 55 0.34 -1.22 8.49
C ILE A 55 1.12 -2.53 8.60
N GLU A 56 2.37 -2.55 8.18
CA GLU A 56 3.23 -3.74 8.28
C GLU A 56 3.46 -4.13 9.75
N GLN A 57 3.81 -3.16 10.59
CA GLN A 57 3.99 -3.37 12.03
C GLN A 57 2.70 -3.86 12.71
N CYS A 58 1.56 -3.26 12.38
CA CYS A 58 0.26 -3.65 12.90
C CYS A 58 -0.09 -5.09 12.48
N SER A 59 0.10 -5.42 11.21
CA SER A 59 -0.15 -6.76 10.65
C SER A 59 0.75 -7.81 11.32
N ALA A 60 2.05 -7.53 11.44
CA ALA A 60 3.00 -8.43 12.09
C ALA A 60 2.67 -8.63 13.57
N GLY A 61 2.28 -7.55 14.26
CA GLY A 61 1.81 -7.58 15.64
C GLY A 61 0.58 -8.48 15.81
N LEU A 62 -0.41 -8.32 14.94
CA LEU A 62 -1.67 -9.07 14.97
C LEU A 62 -1.44 -10.55 14.72
N VAL A 63 -0.69 -10.90 13.67
CA VAL A 63 -0.33 -12.30 13.38
C VAL A 63 0.43 -12.92 14.56
N LYS A 64 1.39 -12.19 15.14
CA LYS A 64 2.16 -12.67 16.30
C LYS A 64 1.26 -12.87 17.53
N PHE A 65 0.29 -11.98 17.75
CA PHE A 65 -0.65 -12.09 18.86
C PHE A 65 -1.56 -13.31 18.68
N ILE A 66 -2.17 -13.47 17.50
CA ILE A 66 -3.07 -14.59 17.22
C ILE A 66 -2.32 -15.93 17.28
N LYS A 67 -1.11 -16.02 16.69
CA LYS A 67 -0.28 -17.24 16.78
C LYS A 67 0.07 -17.66 18.22
N LYS A 68 0.19 -16.71 19.15
CA LYS A 68 0.40 -17.01 20.58
C LYS A 68 -0.87 -17.55 21.27
N LYS A 69 -2.04 -17.28 20.71
CA LYS A 69 -3.35 -17.64 21.27
C LYS A 69 -4.01 -18.80 20.54
N SER A 70 -3.57 -19.13 19.33
CA SER A 70 -4.10 -20.23 18.54
C SER A 70 -3.55 -21.58 19.01
N SER A 71 -4.37 -22.62 19.01
CA SER A 71 -3.96 -24.02 19.23
C SER A 71 -3.35 -24.68 17.99
N LEU A 72 -3.26 -23.96 16.86
CA LEU A 72 -2.71 -24.47 15.61
C LEU A 72 -1.22 -24.86 15.76
N PRO A 73 -0.80 -26.00 15.18
CA PRO A 73 0.59 -26.44 15.26
C PRO A 73 1.54 -25.39 14.65
N ARG A 74 2.58 -25.06 15.43
CA ARG A 74 3.59 -24.02 15.14
C ARG A 74 4.37 -24.22 13.83
N ASN A 75 4.23 -25.40 13.21
CA ASN A 75 4.99 -25.85 12.05
C ASN A 75 4.35 -25.57 10.68
N ASN A 76 3.14 -24.99 10.62
CA ASN A 76 2.62 -24.51 9.34
C ASN A 76 3.35 -23.23 8.94
N LYS A 77 4.46 -23.40 8.22
CA LYS A 77 5.28 -22.35 7.59
C LYS A 77 4.61 -21.69 6.39
N GLU A 78 3.44 -22.17 5.99
CA GLU A 78 2.64 -21.53 4.95
C GLU A 78 2.13 -20.18 5.45
N LYS A 79 2.10 -19.19 4.57
CA LYS A 79 1.41 -17.91 4.79
C LYS A 79 -0.09 -18.18 4.91
N LEU A 80 -0.51 -18.73 6.04
CA LEU A 80 -1.91 -18.91 6.36
C LEU A 80 -2.54 -17.51 6.47
N SER A 81 -3.70 -17.34 5.83
CA SER A 81 -4.45 -16.10 5.90
C SER A 81 -4.81 -15.77 7.35
N LEU A 82 -5.08 -14.49 7.63
CA LEU A 82 -5.50 -14.07 8.97
C LEU A 82 -6.77 -14.82 9.43
N LEU A 83 -7.65 -15.16 8.48
CA LEU A 83 -8.85 -15.98 8.71
C LEU A 83 -8.48 -17.35 9.28
N ASN A 84 -7.52 -18.05 8.68
CA ASN A 84 -7.08 -19.36 9.15
C ASN A 84 -6.52 -19.30 10.58
N HIS A 85 -5.85 -18.19 10.93
CA HIS A 85 -5.33 -17.99 12.27
C HIS A 85 -6.45 -17.76 13.31
N ILE A 86 -7.54 -17.07 12.95
CA ILE A 86 -8.71 -16.87 13.83
C ILE A 86 -9.47 -18.17 14.10
N GLU A 87 -9.55 -19.08 13.13
CA GLU A 87 -10.19 -20.39 13.33
C GLU A 87 -9.57 -21.15 14.50
N GLY A 88 -8.25 -21.07 14.63
CA GLY A 88 -7.48 -21.73 15.67
C GLY A 88 -7.54 -21.08 17.06
N VAL A 89 -8.18 -19.91 17.20
CA VAL A 89 -8.34 -19.24 18.50
C VAL A 89 -9.55 -19.83 19.22
N ASP A 90 -9.41 -20.13 20.51
CA ASP A 90 -10.53 -20.52 21.35
C ASP A 90 -11.30 -19.26 21.78
N ILE A 91 -12.34 -18.91 21.02
CA ILE A 91 -13.28 -17.81 21.28
C ILE A 91 -14.68 -18.21 20.81
N PRO A 92 -15.75 -17.62 21.37
CA PRO A 92 -17.14 -17.92 21.00
C PRO A 92 -17.39 -17.77 19.49
N GLY A 93 -18.27 -18.61 18.94
CA GLY A 93 -18.58 -18.60 17.49
C GLY A 93 -19.12 -17.26 16.97
N LYS A 94 -19.88 -16.53 17.80
CA LYS A 94 -20.39 -15.19 17.47
C LYS A 94 -19.23 -14.19 17.28
N ASP A 95 -18.29 -14.20 18.22
CA ASP A 95 -17.10 -13.35 18.18
C ASP A 95 -16.22 -13.69 16.97
N LYS A 96 -16.04 -14.99 16.67
CA LYS A 96 -15.35 -15.41 15.43
C LYS A 96 -16.02 -14.85 14.19
N ALA A 97 -17.35 -14.96 14.09
CA ALA A 97 -18.09 -14.45 12.94
C ALA A 97 -17.91 -12.93 12.78
N HIS A 98 -17.93 -12.18 13.88
CA HIS A 98 -17.67 -10.75 13.88
C HIS A 98 -16.25 -10.41 13.40
N LEU A 99 -15.23 -11.07 13.95
CA LEU A 99 -13.84 -10.87 13.54
C LEU A 99 -13.61 -11.23 12.05
N ARG A 100 -14.25 -12.29 11.55
CA ARG A 100 -14.21 -12.64 10.12
C ARG A 100 -14.80 -11.53 9.25
N GLN A 101 -15.91 -10.93 9.68
CA GLN A 101 -16.52 -9.82 8.97
C GLN A 101 -15.58 -8.62 8.90
N MET A 102 -14.92 -8.26 10.01
CA MET A 102 -13.92 -7.18 10.03
C MET A 102 -12.75 -7.46 9.08
N ILE A 103 -12.23 -8.69 9.05
CA ILE A 103 -11.17 -9.07 8.11
C ILE A 103 -11.66 -8.90 6.67
N HIS A 104 -12.88 -9.34 6.37
CA HIS A 104 -13.44 -9.21 5.03
C HIS A 104 -13.56 -7.73 4.61
N THR A 105 -14.00 -6.85 5.51
CA THR A 105 -14.02 -5.40 5.27
C THR A 105 -12.63 -4.86 4.97
N ILE A 106 -11.61 -5.23 5.76
CA ILE A 106 -10.23 -4.82 5.51
C ILE A 106 -9.74 -5.31 4.13
N ASP A 107 -10.05 -6.55 3.77
CA ASP A 107 -9.63 -7.11 2.48
C ASP A 107 -10.34 -6.42 1.29
N GLN A 108 -11.60 -6.01 1.44
CA GLN A 108 -12.28 -5.17 0.46
C GLN A 108 -11.59 -3.81 0.30
N VAL A 109 -11.23 -3.15 1.41
CA VAL A 109 -10.51 -1.86 1.35
C VAL A 109 -9.16 -2.01 0.64
N LYS A 110 -8.41 -3.09 0.92
CA LYS A 110 -7.14 -3.37 0.20
C LYS A 110 -7.35 -3.55 -1.30
N GLN A 111 -8.38 -4.27 -1.72
CA GLN A 111 -8.68 -4.45 -3.14
C GLN A 111 -9.00 -3.12 -3.82
N ASN A 112 -9.78 -2.27 -3.16
CA ASN A 112 -10.08 -0.92 -3.65
C ASN A 112 -8.81 -0.07 -3.77
N LEU A 113 -7.93 -0.12 -2.77
CA LEU A 113 -6.63 0.58 -2.79
C LEU A 113 -5.75 0.12 -3.96
N GLU A 114 -5.66 -1.18 -4.21
CA GLU A 114 -4.87 -1.75 -5.30
C GLU A 114 -5.40 -1.27 -6.67
N GLN A 115 -6.72 -1.28 -6.85
CA GLN A 115 -7.35 -0.76 -8.05
C GLN A 115 -7.02 0.73 -8.24
N ARG A 116 -7.23 1.56 -7.21
CA ARG A 116 -6.95 3.01 -7.28
C ARG A 116 -5.48 3.31 -7.54
N SER A 117 -4.57 2.58 -6.90
CA SER A 117 -3.13 2.72 -7.13
C SER A 117 -2.76 2.40 -8.58
N THR A 118 -3.36 1.35 -9.13
CA THR A 118 -3.18 0.96 -10.55
C THR A 118 -3.68 2.05 -11.50
N GLU A 119 -4.85 2.62 -11.20
CA GLU A 119 -5.42 3.73 -11.96
C GLU A 119 -4.52 4.97 -11.91
N ASN A 120 -4.05 5.36 -10.73
CA ASN A 120 -3.12 6.49 -10.57
C ASN A 120 -1.81 6.26 -11.32
N GLN A 121 -1.27 5.04 -11.30
CA GLN A 121 -0.10 4.69 -12.07
C GLN A 121 -0.35 4.82 -13.59
N ARG A 122 -1.53 4.40 -14.06
CA ARG A 122 -1.93 4.60 -15.46
C ARG A 122 -2.00 6.08 -15.82
N TYR A 123 -2.67 6.90 -15.00
CA TYR A 123 -2.74 8.35 -15.22
C TYR A 123 -1.34 8.96 -15.29
N LEU A 124 -0.46 8.65 -14.34
CA LEU A 124 0.91 9.17 -14.35
C LEU A 124 1.65 8.83 -15.66
N ARG A 125 1.51 7.60 -16.17
CA ARG A 125 2.11 7.19 -17.45
C ARG A 125 1.53 7.98 -18.63
N GLU A 126 0.22 8.17 -18.68
CA GLU A 126 -0.44 8.94 -19.74
C GLU A 126 0.03 10.40 -19.74
N TYR A 127 0.12 11.04 -18.56
CA TYR A 127 0.62 12.42 -18.44
C TYR A 127 2.09 12.55 -18.83
N LEU A 128 2.95 11.60 -18.42
CA LEU A 128 4.36 11.61 -18.79
C LEU A 128 4.55 11.40 -20.30
N ALA A 129 3.73 10.54 -20.94
CA ALA A 129 3.78 10.32 -22.39
C ALA A 129 3.46 11.61 -23.17
N VAL A 130 2.45 12.38 -22.73
CA VAL A 130 2.13 13.68 -23.35
C VAL A 130 3.30 14.66 -23.22
N ILE A 131 3.96 14.69 -22.06
CA ILE A 131 5.15 15.52 -21.85
C ILE A 131 6.27 15.09 -22.80
N ASP A 132 6.54 13.79 -22.90
CA ASP A 132 7.56 13.25 -23.81
C ASP A 132 7.25 13.57 -25.29
N ASP A 133 5.99 13.47 -25.72
CA ASP A 133 5.56 13.84 -27.07
C ASP A 133 5.81 15.33 -27.38
N ILE A 134 5.49 16.22 -26.43
CA ILE A 134 5.79 17.66 -26.54
C ILE A 134 7.30 17.85 -26.69
N PHE A 135 8.12 17.25 -25.82
CA PHE A 135 9.58 17.39 -25.90
C PHE A 135 10.17 16.78 -27.17
N SER A 136 9.59 15.71 -27.70
CA SER A 136 9.99 15.09 -28.97
C SER A 136 9.78 16.02 -30.16
N SER A 137 8.79 16.92 -30.08
CA SER A 137 8.50 17.92 -31.12
C SER A 137 9.57 19.01 -31.22
N PHE A 138 10.32 19.25 -30.13
CA PHE A 138 11.40 20.24 -30.07
C PHE A 138 12.80 19.64 -30.18
N ARG A 139 12.94 18.30 -30.21
CA ARG A 139 14.25 17.63 -30.27
C ARG A 139 14.44 16.89 -31.61
N PRO A 140 15.60 17.00 -32.27
CA PRO A 140 15.89 16.19 -33.44
C PRO A 140 15.96 14.72 -33.04
N LYS A 141 15.21 13.87 -33.76
CA LYS A 141 15.05 12.41 -33.58
C LYS A 141 16.31 11.68 -33.08
N LYS A 142 16.49 11.60 -31.77
CA LYS A 142 17.29 10.59 -31.08
C LYS A 142 16.49 10.16 -29.85
N GLN A 143 16.57 8.88 -29.55
CA GLN A 143 15.73 8.08 -28.66
C GLN A 143 15.29 8.82 -27.38
N GLY A 144 14.06 8.55 -26.95
CA GLY A 144 13.41 9.20 -25.82
C GLY A 144 14.34 9.26 -24.60
N PRO A 145 14.40 10.40 -23.88
CA PRO A 145 15.43 10.61 -22.87
C PRO A 145 15.22 9.77 -21.60
N TYR A 146 14.07 9.14 -21.39
CA TYR A 146 13.77 8.45 -20.12
C TYR A 146 13.08 7.10 -20.31
N THR A 147 13.39 6.15 -19.45
CA THR A 147 12.58 4.96 -19.22
C THR A 147 11.41 5.30 -18.30
N TYR A 148 10.33 4.52 -18.33
CA TYR A 148 9.21 4.59 -17.37
C TYR A 148 9.62 4.30 -15.90
N SER A 149 10.91 4.06 -15.65
CA SER A 149 11.54 3.96 -14.32
C SER A 149 12.35 5.22 -13.92
N GLY A 150 12.32 6.28 -14.74
CA GLY A 150 13.04 7.53 -14.48
C GLY A 150 14.54 7.50 -14.77
N GLN A 151 15.02 6.55 -15.59
CA GLN A 151 16.43 6.44 -15.98
C GLN A 151 16.67 7.08 -17.35
N VAL A 152 17.79 7.77 -17.52
CA VAL A 152 18.16 8.36 -18.82
C VAL A 152 18.67 7.26 -19.75
N LEU A 153 18.14 7.17 -20.97
CA LEU A 153 18.46 6.09 -21.92
C LEU A 153 19.85 6.23 -22.58
N ASP A 154 20.41 7.44 -22.64
CA ASP A 154 21.74 7.69 -23.22
C ASP A 154 22.58 8.61 -22.32
N GLY A 155 23.57 8.02 -21.63
CA GLY A 155 24.68 8.75 -21.04
C GLY A 155 24.97 8.37 -19.59
N ASP A 156 26.00 7.53 -19.43
CA ASP A 156 26.76 7.24 -18.19
C ASP A 156 25.91 6.89 -16.96
N GLU A 157 26.05 5.68 -16.42
CA GLU A 157 25.26 5.10 -15.32
C GLU A 157 25.19 5.95 -14.02
N ASN A 158 25.93 7.06 -13.96
CA ASN A 158 26.04 7.99 -12.85
C ASN A 158 25.17 9.26 -12.93
N ARG A 159 24.42 9.51 -14.02
CA ARG A 159 23.55 10.71 -14.11
C ARG A 159 22.10 10.39 -13.76
N LYS A 160 21.80 10.41 -12.46
CA LYS A 160 20.41 10.42 -11.96
C LYS A 160 19.90 11.85 -11.92
N LEU A 161 18.65 12.07 -12.35
CA LEU A 161 17.99 13.37 -12.32
C LEU A 161 17.69 13.86 -10.89
N ILE A 162 17.67 12.94 -9.93
CA ILE A 162 17.49 13.20 -8.51
C ILE A 162 18.68 12.57 -7.78
N GLN A 163 19.59 13.41 -7.30
CA GLN A 163 20.47 13.07 -6.18
C GLN A 163 19.77 13.57 -4.92
N ALA A 164 19.32 12.64 -4.08
CA ALA A 164 19.02 12.98 -2.69
C ALA A 164 20.38 13.10 -1.98
N GLU A 165 20.72 14.29 -1.48
CA GLU A 165 21.82 14.42 -0.53
C GLU A 165 21.45 13.67 0.76
N VAL A 166 22.38 12.84 1.22
CA VAL A 166 22.31 12.14 2.52
C VAL A 166 22.95 13.03 3.58
#